data_AF-A0ABD7LNZ1-F1
#
_entry.id   AF-A0ABD7LNZ1-F1
#
_cell.length_a   1.000
_cell.length_b   1.000
_cell.length_c   1.000
_cell.angle_alpha   90.00
_cell.angle_beta   90.00
_cell.angle_gamma   90.00
#
_symmetry.space_group_name_H-M   'P 1'
#
loop_
_entity.id
_entity.type
_entity.pdbx_description
1 polymer ?
#
loop_
_entity_poly.entity_id
_entity_poly.type
_entity_poly.pdbx_seq_one_letter_code
_entity_poly.pdbx_strand_id
1 'polypeptide(L)'
;MKLKNTKSNNLLYATCKHFRHVRDTEFTSYHLSGIVIDSFVYEAMGNWKFVENNSGGQNISSVSYETALLEYYNSHKVMGGLNLYSPGSNQFVNSDSSIICLEKVLKKIAL
;
A
#
# COMPACT_ATOMS: atom_id res chain seq x y z
N MET A 1 3.06 12.80 1.73
CA MET A 1 3.05 12.20 0.37
C MET A 1 4.24 12.59 -0.51
N LYS A 2 4.34 13.82 -1.04
CA LYS A 2 5.31 14.20 -2.09
C LYS A 2 6.76 13.83 -1.78
N LEU A 3 7.26 14.17 -0.59
CA LEU A 3 8.64 13.87 -0.18
C LEU A 3 8.95 12.36 -0.17
N LYS A 4 8.07 11.54 0.39
CA LYS A 4 8.24 10.07 0.41
C LYS A 4 8.14 9.48 -1.01
N ASN A 5 7.29 10.03 -1.87
CA ASN A 5 7.22 9.62 -3.27
C ASN A 5 8.55 9.89 -4.01
N THR A 6 9.16 11.05 -3.80
CA THR A 6 10.49 11.35 -4.35
C THR A 6 11.56 10.39 -3.81
N LYS A 7 11.59 10.15 -2.50
CA LYS A 7 12.55 9.22 -1.87
C LYS A 7 12.40 7.76 -2.31
N SER A 8 11.19 7.37 -2.70
CA SER A 8 10.86 6.01 -3.17
C SER A 8 10.94 5.85 -4.69
N ASN A 9 11.52 6.83 -5.40
CA ASN A 9 11.63 6.83 -6.86
C ASN A 9 10.28 6.64 -7.57
N ASN A 10 9.23 7.31 -7.09
CA ASN A 10 7.84 7.23 -7.57
C ASN A 10 7.07 5.93 -7.26
N LEU A 11 7.65 5.01 -6.48
CA LEU A 11 6.96 3.77 -6.09
C LEU A 11 5.66 4.06 -5.33
N LEU A 12 5.67 5.00 -4.38
CA LEU A 12 4.48 5.34 -3.57
C LEU A 12 3.25 5.64 -4.45
N TYR A 13 3.39 6.58 -5.40
CA TYR A 13 2.28 6.96 -6.26
C TYR A 13 1.90 5.86 -7.25
N ALA A 14 2.87 5.09 -7.75
CA ALA A 14 2.60 3.95 -8.60
C ALA A 14 1.76 2.89 -7.87
N THR A 15 2.14 2.53 -6.65
CA THR A 15 1.40 1.58 -5.81
C THR A 15 0.00 2.10 -5.48
N CYS A 16 -0.12 3.36 -5.05
CA CYS A 16 -1.42 4.01 -4.81
C CYS A 16 -2.34 3.96 -6.05
N LYS A 17 -1.80 4.14 -7.24
CA LYS A 17 -2.54 4.07 -8.51
C LYS A 17 -2.94 2.64 -8.85
N HIS A 18 -2.03 1.68 -8.63
CA HIS A 18 -2.28 0.27 -8.86
C HIS A 18 -3.40 -0.27 -7.96
N PHE A 19 -3.38 0.08 -6.66
CA PHE A 19 -4.45 -0.28 -5.72
C PHE A 19 -5.82 0.26 -6.17
N ARG A 20 -5.88 1.52 -6.60
CA ARG A 20 -7.11 2.12 -7.13
C ARG A 20 -7.58 1.40 -8.39
N HIS A 21 -6.66 1.10 -9.31
CA HIS A 21 -6.98 0.36 -10.53
C HIS A 21 -7.60 -1.01 -10.23
N VAL A 22 -6.96 -1.82 -9.38
CA VAL A 22 -7.46 -3.15 -9.00
C VAL A 22 -8.81 -3.05 -8.30
N ARG A 23 -8.99 -2.08 -7.40
CA ARG A 23 -10.30 -1.82 -6.77
C ARG A 23 -11.37 -1.53 -7.83
N ASP A 24 -11.07 -0.63 -8.76
CA ASP A 24 -12.03 -0.13 -9.75
C ASP A 24 -12.31 -1.12 -10.89
N THR A 25 -11.46 -2.14 -11.10
CA THR A 25 -11.69 -3.17 -12.12
C THR A 25 -12.18 -4.50 -11.55
N GLU A 26 -11.66 -4.94 -10.40
CA GLU A 26 -11.93 -6.27 -9.85
C GLU A 26 -12.96 -6.26 -8.71
N PHE A 27 -13.09 -5.13 -8.00
CA PHE A 27 -13.87 -5.04 -6.75
C PHE A 27 -14.85 -3.87 -6.76
N THR A 28 -15.48 -3.62 -7.91
CA THR A 28 -16.40 -2.48 -8.15
C THR A 28 -17.58 -2.40 -7.18
N SER A 29 -18.04 -3.53 -6.62
CA SER A 29 -19.13 -3.59 -5.65
C SER A 29 -18.70 -3.36 -4.20
N TYR A 30 -17.40 -3.28 -3.93
CA TYR A 30 -16.85 -3.10 -2.59
C TYR A 30 -16.44 -1.65 -2.33
N HIS A 31 -16.60 -1.23 -1.06
CA HIS A 31 -16.10 0.07 -0.62
C HIS A 31 -14.62 -0.03 -0.22
N LEU A 32 -13.78 0.81 -0.83
CA LEU A 32 -12.41 1.04 -0.39
C LEU A 32 -12.04 2.51 -0.61
N SER A 33 -11.93 3.23 0.50
CA SER A 33 -11.67 4.66 0.49
C SER A 33 -10.26 4.99 0.01
N GLY A 34 -10.13 6.05 -0.79
CA GLY A 34 -8.84 6.50 -1.33
C GLY A 34 -7.85 6.89 -0.23
N ILE A 35 -8.32 7.49 0.87
CA ILE A 35 -7.45 7.83 2.00
C ILE A 35 -6.94 6.59 2.73
N VAL A 36 -7.73 5.51 2.81
CA VAL A 36 -7.28 4.22 3.38
C VAL A 36 -6.17 3.63 2.51
N ILE A 37 -6.32 3.65 1.18
CA ILE A 37 -5.26 3.23 0.26
C ILE A 37 -3.99 4.06 0.48
N ASP A 38 -4.12 5.39 0.48
CA ASP A 38 -2.96 6.28 0.55
C ASP A 38 -2.23 6.14 1.89
N SER A 39 -2.95 6.10 3.01
CA SER A 39 -2.37 5.90 4.33
C SER A 39 -1.74 4.51 4.48
N PHE A 40 -2.44 3.47 4.02
CA PHE A 40 -1.92 2.10 4.08
C PHE A 40 -0.62 1.97 3.28
N VAL A 41 -0.61 2.39 2.01
CA VAL A 41 0.59 2.28 1.16
C VAL A 41 1.72 3.13 1.73
N TYR A 42 1.42 4.34 2.21
CA TYR A 42 2.41 5.21 2.81
C TYR A 42 3.13 4.55 3.99
N GLU A 43 2.41 3.89 4.88
CA GLU A 43 3.01 3.18 6.02
C GLU A 43 3.67 1.85 5.58
N ALA A 44 2.92 0.99 4.90
CA ALA A 44 3.30 -0.38 4.56
C ALA A 44 4.52 -0.47 3.64
N MET A 45 4.69 0.49 2.73
CA MET A 45 5.83 0.46 1.79
C MET A 45 7.19 0.67 2.46
N GLY A 46 7.24 1.09 3.73
CA GLY A 46 8.50 1.31 4.44
C GLY A 46 9.49 2.18 3.65
N ASN A 47 10.66 1.58 3.36
CA ASN A 47 11.76 2.17 2.58
C ASN A 47 11.90 1.62 1.16
N TRP A 48 10.91 0.84 0.68
CA TRP A 48 10.93 0.32 -0.69
C TRP A 48 10.97 1.48 -1.70
N LYS A 49 11.71 1.26 -2.79
CA LYS A 49 11.86 2.21 -3.90
C LYS A 49 12.07 1.47 -5.21
N PHE A 50 11.67 2.07 -6.32
CA PHE A 50 12.07 1.54 -7.63
C PHE A 50 13.59 1.62 -7.79
N VAL A 51 14.16 0.55 -8.34
CA VAL A 51 15.59 0.47 -8.65
C VAL A 51 15.92 1.54 -9.67
N GLU A 52 17.00 2.28 -9.44
CA GLU A 52 17.50 3.24 -10.42
C GLU A 52 18.16 2.47 -11.55
N ASN A 53 17.86 2.84 -12.80
CA ASN A 53 18.36 2.18 -14.01
C ASN A 53 19.90 2.03 -14.08
N ASN A 54 20.65 2.75 -13.22
CA ASN A 54 22.11 2.79 -13.20
C ASN A 54 22.74 2.15 -11.95
N SER A 55 21.95 1.56 -11.04
CA SER A 55 22.47 0.96 -9.81
C SER A 55 22.74 -0.54 -10.01
N GLY A 56 24.00 -0.89 -10.30
CA GLY A 56 24.47 -2.26 -10.54
C GLY A 56 24.53 -3.20 -9.33
N GLY A 57 23.55 -3.13 -8.43
CA GLY A 57 23.48 -3.99 -7.24
C GLY A 57 22.04 -4.30 -6.88
N GLN A 58 21.52 -5.43 -7.35
CA GLN A 58 20.27 -5.98 -6.84
C GLN A 58 20.57 -6.66 -5.50
N ASN A 59 20.12 -6.05 -4.40
CA ASN A 59 19.78 -6.86 -3.23
C ASN A 59 18.48 -7.58 -3.61
N ILE A 60 18.59 -8.82 -4.06
CA ILE A 60 17.45 -9.68 -4.34
C ILE A 60 16.82 -9.98 -2.98
N SER A 61 15.79 -9.23 -2.59
CA SER A 61 14.98 -9.63 -1.46
C SER A 61 14.33 -10.96 -1.81
N SER A 62 14.35 -11.92 -0.88
CA SER A 62 13.66 -13.21 -1.06
C SER A 62 12.14 -13.05 -1.15
N VAL A 63 11.62 -11.89 -0.76
CA VAL A 63 10.20 -11.52 -0.73
C VAL A 63 9.93 -10.43 -1.76
N SER A 64 8.87 -10.58 -2.56
CA SER A 64 8.43 -9.54 -3.49
C SER A 64 7.83 -8.34 -2.76
N TYR A 65 7.76 -7.20 -3.44
CA TYR A 65 7.17 -5.99 -2.86
C TYR A 65 5.69 -6.21 -2.48
N GLU A 66 4.94 -6.89 -3.34
CA GLU A 66 3.52 -7.17 -3.16
C GLU A 66 3.28 -8.11 -1.98
N THR A 67 4.12 -9.15 -1.81
CA THR A 67 4.08 -10.02 -0.63
C THR A 67 4.42 -9.26 0.64
N ALA A 68 5.41 -8.36 0.62
CA ALA A 68 5.75 -7.53 1.77
C ALA A 68 4.59 -6.62 2.21
N LEU A 69 3.81 -6.06 1.27
CA LEU A 69 2.60 -5.29 1.59
C LEU A 69 1.53 -6.17 2.25
N LEU A 70 1.33 -7.39 1.76
CA LEU A 70 0.38 -8.33 2.35
C LEU A 70 0.81 -8.79 3.75
N GLU A 71 2.10 -9.04 3.97
CA GLU A 71 2.66 -9.35 5.29
C GLU A 71 2.50 -8.19 6.28
N TYR A 72 2.74 -6.95 5.84
CA TYR A 72 2.50 -5.77 6.66
C TYR A 72 1.02 -5.70 7.08
N TYR A 73 0.10 -5.89 6.13
CA TYR A 73 -1.33 -5.92 6.42
C TYR A 73 -1.68 -6.99 7.47
N ASN A 74 -1.22 -8.23 7.28
CA ASN A 74 -1.54 -9.34 8.18
C ASN A 74 -0.97 -9.14 9.60
N SER A 75 0.20 -8.52 9.72
CA SER A 75 0.84 -8.26 11.02
C SER A 75 0.26 -7.06 11.78
N HIS A 76 -0.33 -6.08 11.07
CA HIS A 76 -0.84 -4.85 11.67
C HIS A 76 -2.37 -4.80 11.78
N LYS A 77 -3.09 -5.75 11.18
CA LYS A 77 -4.54 -5.89 11.33
C LYS A 77 -4.88 -6.37 12.75
N VAL A 78 -5.51 -5.50 13.53
CA VAL A 78 -5.92 -5.79 14.92
C VAL A 78 -7.42 -5.52 15.04
N MET A 79 -8.15 -6.45 15.66
CA MET A 79 -9.60 -6.31 15.94
C MET A 79 -10.45 -5.93 14.71
N GLY A 80 -10.03 -6.31 13.50
CA GLY A 80 -10.76 -6.03 12.27
C GLY A 80 -10.47 -4.68 11.61
N GLY A 81 -9.48 -3.92 12.09
CA GLY A 81 -9.07 -2.64 11.49
C GLY A 81 -7.55 -2.47 11.41
N LEU A 82 -7.12 -1.35 10.84
CA LEU A 82 -5.72 -0.88 10.81
C LEU A 82 -5.60 0.47 11.47
N ASN A 83 -4.53 0.66 12.26
CA ASN A 83 -4.15 1.94 12.83
C ASN A 83 -3.42 2.78 11.77
N LEU A 84 -4.19 3.52 10.98
CA LEU A 84 -3.68 4.34 9.88
C LEU A 84 -3.78 5.82 10.22
N TYR A 85 -2.80 6.60 9.73
CA TYR A 85 -2.79 8.05 9.83
C TYR A 85 -2.64 8.67 8.45
N SER A 86 -3.35 9.78 8.21
CA SER A 86 -3.31 10.49 6.94
C SER A 86 -1.92 11.07 6.68
N PRO A 87 -1.30 10.81 5.50
CA PRO A 87 0.02 11.33 5.21
C PRO A 87 0.00 12.85 5.00
N GLY A 88 0.41 13.60 6.01
CA GLY A 88 0.54 15.06 5.96
C GLY A 88 -0.16 15.77 7.12
N SER A 89 -1.41 15.40 7.42
CA SER A 89 -2.14 15.94 8.58
C SER A 89 -2.02 15.07 9.84
N ASN A 90 -1.53 13.83 9.70
CA ASN A 90 -1.38 12.87 10.81
C ASN A 90 -2.70 12.62 11.58
N GLN A 91 -3.83 12.70 10.88
CA GLN A 91 -5.15 12.44 11.45
C GLN A 91 -5.45 10.95 11.38
N PHE A 92 -6.12 10.42 12.39
CA PHE A 92 -6.56 9.04 12.39
C PHE A 92 -7.50 8.75 11.22
N VAL A 93 -7.29 7.61 10.55
CA VAL A 93 -8.09 7.16 9.42
C VAL A 93 -8.85 5.90 9.81
N ASN A 94 -10.18 6.02 9.90
CA ASN A 94 -11.04 4.85 10.08
C ASN A 94 -10.96 3.96 8.83
N SER A 95 -10.64 2.68 9.03
CA SER A 95 -10.46 1.69 7.97
C SER A 95 -11.54 0.60 7.96
N ASP A 96 -12.51 0.63 8.88
CA ASP A 96 -13.45 -0.46 9.16
C ASP A 96 -14.27 -0.83 7.93
N SER A 97 -14.83 0.17 7.24
CA SER A 97 -15.64 -0.04 6.02
C SER A 97 -14.81 -0.46 4.80
N SER A 98 -13.49 -0.30 4.87
CA SER A 98 -12.55 -0.55 3.76
C SER A 98 -11.73 -1.82 3.94
N ILE A 99 -11.69 -2.40 5.15
CA ILE A 99 -10.73 -3.44 5.53
C ILE A 99 -10.88 -4.72 4.70
N ILE A 100 -12.12 -5.12 4.40
CA ILE A 100 -12.45 -6.31 3.62
C ILE A 100 -11.99 -6.14 2.17
N CYS A 101 -12.26 -4.97 1.58
CA CYS A 101 -11.85 -4.69 0.21
C CYS A 101 -10.35 -4.51 0.09
N LEU A 102 -9.70 -3.87 1.08
CA LEU A 102 -8.26 -3.74 1.12
C LEU A 102 -7.56 -5.10 1.14
N GLU A 103 -8.06 -6.05 1.95
CA GLU A 103 -7.55 -7.43 1.99
C GLU A 103 -7.66 -8.12 0.62
N LYS A 104 -8.79 -7.96 -0.06
CA LYS A 104 -9.03 -8.52 -1.40
C LYS A 104 -8.07 -7.95 -2.44
N VAL A 105 -7.87 -6.63 -2.44
CA VAL A 105 -6.90 -5.97 -3.32
C VAL A 105 -5.49 -6.48 -3.05
N LEU A 106 -5.07 -6.57 -1.79
CA LEU A 106 -3.75 -7.07 -1.41
C LEU A 106 -3.50 -8.51 -1.87
N LYS A 107 -4.49 -9.40 -1.67
CA LYS A 107 -4.39 -10.77 -2.16
C LYS A 107 -4.31 -10.82 -3.69
N LYS A 108 -5.05 -9.96 -4.39
CA LYS A 108 -5.04 -9.92 -5.86
C LYS A 108 -3.72 -9.44 -6.44
N ILE A 109 -3.04 -8.48 -5.80
CA ILE A 109 -1.75 -7.98 -6.28
C ILE A 109 -0.56 -8.88 -5.91
N ALA A 110 -0.70 -9.68 -4.84
CA ALA A 110 0.35 -10.60 -4.38
C ALA A 110 0.30 -11.99 -5.06
N LEU A 111 -0.71 -12.25 -5.89
CA LEU A 111 -0.87 -13.46 -6.72
C LEU A 111 -0.28 -13.26 -8.11
#